data_AF-A0A0F9EQB2-F1
#
_entry.id   AF-A0A0F9EQB2-F1
#
_cell.length_a   1.000
_cell.length_b   1.000
_cell.length_c   1.000
_cell.angle_alpha   90.00
_cell.angle_beta   90.00
_cell.angle_gamma   90.00
#
_symmetry.space_group_name_H-M   'P 1'
#
loop_
_entity.id
_entity.type
_entity.pdbx_description
1 polymer ?
#
loop_
_entity_poly.entity_id
_entity_poly.type
_entity_poly.pdbx_seq_one_letter_code
_entity_poly.pdbx_strand_id
1 'polypeptide(L)'
;AVIATDPRVQNAQERLEHESRYRVKTKEGIGFEKLEGTRVAQEKLQLEDDAALAADEMASSIWKDNYRGRQMEFFARRDQIVNDFGLKFGKDKAGVNAAIDAYFSINGEDFKNLMTGGVDWDRFFAARDATLEGLSSTNLQLVKSYLRRYDTPTVTAFRKAQSDLDEYWAIEDLVWSRLRENEEFNPYLNLNDYLLNKSQSLADSGVPLEEVSRTLSRLDIVNKVTSMVSKLRNRYRLTHPDADALLGKWYGLSPVRPTKASLPGRG
;
A
#
# COMPACT_ATOMS: atom_id res chain seq x y z
N ALA A 1 20.89 -8.73 28.10
CA ALA A 1 21.51 -7.53 28.71
C ALA A 1 20.82 -6.31 28.10
N VAL A 2 20.07 -5.58 28.93
CA VAL A 2 19.37 -4.37 28.52
C VAL A 2 20.42 -3.27 28.42
N ILE A 3 20.82 -2.89 27.20
CA ILE A 3 21.51 -1.62 27.01
C ILE A 3 20.41 -0.56 27.00
N ALA A 4 20.07 -0.08 28.20
CA ALA A 4 19.26 1.10 28.37
C ALA A 4 20.10 2.32 27.96
N THR A 5 20.11 2.65 26.66
CA THR A 5 20.42 4.01 26.25
C THR A 5 19.14 4.81 26.36
N ASP A 6 19.09 5.66 27.39
CA ASP A 6 18.02 6.61 27.67
C ASP A 6 17.53 7.29 26.36
N PRO A 7 16.22 7.34 26.08
CA PRO A 7 15.66 7.97 24.87
C PRO A 7 16.05 9.44 24.69
N ARG A 8 16.42 10.14 25.77
CA ARG A 8 16.99 11.49 25.74
C ARG A 8 18.45 11.49 25.31
N VAL A 9 19.20 10.43 25.61
CA VAL A 9 20.59 10.22 25.15
C VAL A 9 20.62 9.77 23.69
N GLN A 10 19.65 8.99 23.21
CA GLN A 10 19.49 8.66 21.78
C GLN A 10 19.03 9.86 20.95
N ASN A 11 18.03 10.64 21.40
CA ASN A 11 17.67 11.90 20.73
C ASN A 11 18.79 12.96 20.84
N ALA A 12 19.55 12.99 21.94
CA ALA A 12 20.71 13.86 22.07
C ALA A 12 21.89 13.37 21.22
N GLN A 13 22.07 12.06 21.00
CA GLN A 13 23.06 11.52 20.07
C GLN A 13 22.63 11.74 18.62
N GLU A 14 21.37 11.55 18.25
CA GLU A 14 20.87 11.92 16.92
C GLU A 14 20.97 13.44 16.70
N ARG A 15 20.68 14.28 17.70
CA ARG A 15 20.90 15.75 17.63
C ARG A 15 22.38 16.14 17.63
N LEU A 16 23.24 15.48 18.41
CA LEU A 16 24.69 15.74 18.45
C LEU A 16 25.38 15.18 17.19
N GLU A 17 24.89 14.10 16.59
CA GLU A 17 25.34 13.60 15.29
C GLU A 17 24.81 14.48 14.16
N HIS A 18 23.57 14.97 14.24
CA HIS A 18 23.02 15.97 13.33
C HIS A 18 23.84 17.27 13.41
N GLU A 19 24.01 17.87 14.59
CA GLU A 19 24.75 19.14 14.79
C GLU A 19 26.28 19.01 14.59
N SER A 20 26.89 17.84 14.81
CA SER A 20 28.34 17.64 14.59
C SER A 20 28.70 17.24 13.15
N ARG A 21 27.82 16.53 12.41
CA ARG A 21 28.08 16.13 11.01
C ARG A 21 27.96 17.28 10.01
N TYR A 22 27.23 18.35 10.33
CA TYR A 22 27.25 19.59 9.54
C TYR A 22 28.59 20.36 9.65
N ARG A 23 29.50 19.99 10.56
CA ARG A 23 30.81 20.66 10.71
C ARG A 23 31.95 20.03 9.93
N VAL A 24 31.81 18.81 9.38
CA VAL A 24 32.88 18.16 8.59
C VAL A 24 32.31 17.53 7.32
N LYS A 25 32.74 18.02 6.16
CA LYS A 25 32.37 17.52 4.82
C LYS A 25 32.96 16.12 4.54
N THR A 26 32.42 15.10 5.20
CA THR A 26 32.66 13.69 4.86
C THR A 26 31.76 13.27 3.69
N LYS A 27 32.17 12.25 2.92
CA LYS A 27 31.36 11.74 1.80
C LYS A 27 29.99 11.27 2.33
N GLU A 28 29.98 10.61 3.48
CA GLU A 28 28.78 10.14 4.16
C GLU A 28 27.88 11.30 4.61
N GLY A 29 28.44 12.39 5.14
CA GLY A 29 27.69 13.60 5.50
C GLY A 29 26.96 14.23 4.31
N ILE A 30 27.60 14.29 3.14
CA ILE A 30 26.99 14.77 1.89
C ILE A 30 25.86 13.82 1.43
N GLY A 31 26.05 12.50 1.61
CA GLY A 31 25.02 11.51 1.32
C GLY A 31 23.76 11.70 2.17
N PHE A 32 23.91 11.92 3.49
CA PHE A 32 22.78 12.22 4.37
C PHE A 32 22.08 13.55 4.04
N GLU A 33 22.85 14.60 3.71
CA GLU A 33 22.27 15.87 3.27
C GLU A 33 21.43 15.71 1.99
N LYS A 34 21.90 14.89 1.04
CA LYS A 34 21.14 14.56 -0.16
C LYS A 34 19.87 13.77 0.14
N LEU A 35 19.93 12.83 1.09
CA LEU A 35 18.73 12.11 1.55
C LEU A 35 17.70 13.07 2.13
N GLU A 36 18.09 14.00 3.00
CA GLU A 36 17.13 14.95 3.56
C GLU A 36 16.62 15.95 2.53
N GLY A 37 17.46 16.36 1.57
CA GLY A 37 17.01 17.14 0.42
C GLY A 37 15.89 16.45 -0.37
N THR A 38 16.00 15.13 -0.59
CA THR A 38 14.92 14.37 -1.24
C THR A 38 13.65 14.31 -0.39
N ARG A 39 13.76 14.19 0.94
CA ARG A 39 12.59 14.20 1.83
C ARG A 39 11.86 15.53 1.84
N VAL A 40 12.58 16.64 1.94
CA VAL A 40 11.99 17.99 1.94
C VAL A 40 11.27 18.28 0.62
N ALA A 41 11.87 17.90 -0.51
CA ALA A 41 11.23 18.06 -1.81
C ALA A 41 9.92 17.25 -1.92
N GLN A 42 9.92 16.02 -1.40
CA GLN A 42 8.75 15.13 -1.40
C GLN A 42 7.63 15.66 -0.48
N GLU A 43 7.98 16.14 0.72
CA GLU A 43 7.03 16.75 1.64
C GLU A 43 6.36 17.98 1.03
N LYS A 44 7.13 18.85 0.37
CA LYS A 44 6.58 20.03 -0.30
C LYS A 44 5.55 19.65 -1.38
N LEU A 45 5.91 18.71 -2.27
CA LEU A 45 5.00 18.24 -3.32
C LEU A 45 3.77 17.55 -2.73
N GLN A 46 3.93 16.85 -1.60
CA GLN A 46 2.81 16.23 -0.91
C GLN A 46 1.84 17.27 -0.35
N LEU A 47 2.34 18.34 0.25
CA LEU A 47 1.51 19.44 0.77
C LEU A 47 0.78 20.18 -0.35
N GLU A 48 1.41 20.36 -1.52
CA GLU A 48 0.77 20.95 -2.70
C GLU A 48 -0.40 20.08 -3.20
N ASP A 49 -0.19 18.77 -3.32
CA ASP A 49 -1.24 17.83 -3.71
C ASP A 49 -2.35 17.72 -2.65
N ASP A 50 -2.00 17.74 -1.36
CA ASP A 50 -2.97 17.73 -0.27
C ASP A 50 -3.86 18.98 -0.30
N ALA A 51 -3.27 20.14 -0.60
CA ALA A 51 -4.02 21.39 -0.74
C ALA A 51 -4.96 21.33 -1.95
N ALA A 52 -4.48 20.83 -3.09
CA ALA A 52 -5.30 20.65 -4.29
C ALA A 52 -6.45 19.66 -4.08
N LEU A 53 -6.20 18.55 -3.36
CA LEU A 53 -7.23 17.59 -2.98
C LEU A 53 -8.26 18.24 -2.05
N ALA A 54 -7.81 18.99 -1.04
CA ALA A 54 -8.69 19.67 -0.09
C ALA A 54 -9.54 20.77 -0.75
N ALA A 55 -9.04 21.40 -1.82
CA ALA A 55 -9.73 22.39 -2.62
C ALA A 55 -10.67 21.79 -3.68
N ASP A 56 -10.76 20.46 -3.79
CA ASP A 56 -11.49 19.73 -4.84
C ASP A 56 -10.97 20.03 -6.26
N GLU A 57 -9.73 20.52 -6.37
CA GLU A 57 -9.02 20.78 -7.64
C GLU A 57 -8.32 19.52 -8.16
N MET A 58 -8.16 18.50 -7.30
CA MET A 58 -7.54 17.22 -7.62
C MET A 58 -8.44 16.07 -7.14
N ALA A 59 -8.75 15.14 -8.06
CA ALA A 59 -9.49 13.93 -7.71
C ALA A 59 -8.65 13.02 -6.79
N SER A 60 -9.30 12.34 -5.84
CA SER A 60 -8.64 11.39 -4.93
C SER A 60 -7.87 10.28 -5.65
N SER A 61 -8.29 9.88 -6.85
CA SER A 61 -7.54 8.92 -7.68
C SER A 61 -6.18 9.49 -8.11
N ILE A 62 -6.16 10.72 -8.63
CA ILE A 62 -4.95 11.42 -9.07
C ILE A 62 -4.02 11.68 -7.88
N TRP A 63 -4.57 12.16 -6.76
CA TRP A 63 -3.80 12.36 -5.53
C TRP A 63 -3.11 11.07 -5.07
N LYS A 64 -3.83 9.94 -5.07
CA LYS A 64 -3.27 8.64 -4.70
C LYS A 64 -2.17 8.20 -5.67
N ASP A 65 -2.36 8.38 -6.97
CA ASP A 65 -1.37 8.03 -7.98
C ASP A 65 -0.10 8.87 -7.86
N ASN A 66 -0.24 10.18 -7.66
CA ASN A 66 0.87 11.07 -7.38
C ASN A 66 1.61 10.70 -6.10
N TYR A 67 0.88 10.43 -5.01
CA TYR A 67 1.44 9.97 -3.74
C TYR A 67 2.25 8.68 -3.93
N ARG A 68 1.72 7.70 -4.66
CA ARG A 68 2.41 6.44 -4.99
C ARG A 68 3.68 6.68 -5.81
N GLY A 69 3.58 7.45 -6.89
CA GLY A 69 4.70 7.80 -7.76
C GLY A 69 5.83 8.48 -6.99
N ARG A 70 5.48 9.42 -6.11
CA ARG A 70 6.40 10.10 -5.21
C ARG A 70 7.13 9.15 -4.25
N GLN A 71 6.39 8.24 -3.63
CA GLN A 71 7.01 7.22 -2.77
C GLN A 71 8.01 6.38 -3.57
N MET A 72 7.65 5.91 -4.76
CA MET A 72 8.58 5.14 -5.62
C MET A 72 9.84 5.93 -5.98
N GLU A 73 9.68 7.17 -6.45
CA GLU A 73 10.80 8.04 -6.82
C GLU A 73 11.72 8.33 -5.63
N PHE A 74 11.14 8.61 -4.46
CA PHE A 74 11.89 8.83 -3.23
C PHE A 74 12.79 7.64 -2.90
N PHE A 75 12.27 6.41 -3.03
CA PHE A 75 13.06 5.21 -2.72
C PHE A 75 14.11 4.90 -3.77
N ALA A 76 13.81 5.06 -5.06
CA ALA A 76 14.81 4.94 -6.13
C ALA A 76 15.98 5.91 -5.92
N ARG A 77 15.68 7.17 -5.58
CA ARG A 77 16.69 8.19 -5.27
C ARG A 77 17.46 7.87 -4.00
N ARG A 78 16.79 7.38 -2.95
CA ARG A 78 17.44 6.97 -1.71
C ARG A 78 18.45 5.85 -1.97
N ASP A 79 18.05 4.80 -2.67
CA ASP A 79 18.90 3.64 -2.92
C ASP A 79 20.13 4.01 -3.75
N GLN A 80 19.93 4.87 -4.75
CA GLN A 80 21.04 5.47 -5.49
C GLN A 80 21.98 6.24 -4.56
N ILE A 81 21.48 7.11 -3.68
CA ILE A 81 22.30 7.88 -2.74
C ILE A 81 23.02 6.95 -1.74
N VAL A 82 22.36 5.93 -1.21
CA VAL A 82 22.98 4.95 -0.29
C VAL A 82 24.15 4.24 -0.97
N ASN A 83 23.97 3.81 -2.22
CA ASN A 83 25.01 3.15 -3.01
C ASN A 83 26.16 4.12 -3.36
N ASP A 84 25.85 5.29 -3.92
CA ASP A 84 26.83 6.28 -4.37
C ASP A 84 27.73 6.78 -3.22
N PHE A 85 27.13 6.93 -2.03
CA PHE A 85 27.79 7.45 -0.84
C PHE A 85 28.26 6.37 0.14
N GLY A 86 28.02 5.09 -0.16
CA GLY A 86 28.45 3.97 0.67
C GLY A 86 27.88 4.03 2.09
N LEU A 87 26.67 4.57 2.25
CA LEU A 87 26.04 4.78 3.55
C LEU A 87 25.80 3.43 4.22
N LYS A 88 26.36 3.23 5.42
CA LYS A 88 26.15 2.01 6.21
C LYS A 88 25.19 2.29 7.34
N PHE A 89 23.98 1.74 7.26
CA PHE A 89 23.01 1.78 8.35
C PHE A 89 23.39 0.75 9.42
N GLY A 90 24.32 1.11 10.31
CA GLY A 90 24.70 0.28 11.46
C GLY A 90 25.26 -1.11 11.11
N LYS A 91 25.71 -1.85 12.13
CA LYS A 91 26.30 -3.19 11.97
C LYS A 91 25.27 -4.33 12.05
N ASP A 92 24.04 -4.06 12.48
CA ASP A 92 22.99 -5.07 12.60
C ASP A 92 22.20 -5.18 11.29
N LYS A 93 22.67 -6.10 10.44
CA LYS A 93 21.94 -6.55 9.25
C LYS A 93 20.79 -7.52 9.56
N ALA A 94 20.49 -7.78 10.83
CA ALA A 94 19.38 -8.61 11.28
C ALA A 94 18.49 -7.81 12.26
N GLY A 95 17.19 -7.64 11.94
CA GLY A 95 16.23 -6.86 12.74
C GLY A 95 15.63 -5.67 11.97
N VAL A 96 15.58 -4.49 12.62
CA VAL A 96 14.96 -3.24 12.11
C VAL A 96 15.36 -2.89 10.68
N ASN A 97 16.66 -2.93 10.36
CA ASN A 97 17.15 -2.59 9.02
C ASN A 97 16.71 -3.60 7.96
N ALA A 98 16.61 -4.89 8.29
CA ALA A 98 16.15 -5.93 7.38
C ALA A 98 14.64 -5.83 7.13
N ALA A 99 13.85 -5.49 8.16
CA ALA A 99 12.42 -5.23 8.00
C ALA A 99 12.17 -3.99 7.14
N ILE A 100 12.98 -2.94 7.32
CA ILE A 100 12.98 -1.76 6.45
C ILE A 100 13.33 -2.15 5.01
N ASP A 101 14.39 -2.95 4.79
CA ASP A 101 14.79 -3.41 3.46
C ASP A 101 13.70 -4.24 2.77
N ALA A 102 13.08 -5.17 3.50
CA ALA A 102 11.94 -5.96 3.03
C ALA A 102 10.73 -5.07 2.69
N TYR A 103 10.39 -4.12 3.57
CA TYR A 103 9.31 -3.13 3.37
C TYR A 103 9.46 -2.33 2.08
N PHE A 104 10.70 -2.14 1.63
CA PHE A 104 11.03 -1.38 0.45
C PHE A 104 11.31 -2.22 -0.80
N SER A 105 11.54 -3.53 -0.63
CA SER A 105 11.79 -4.46 -1.74
C SER A 105 10.50 -4.99 -2.40
N ILE A 106 9.34 -4.80 -1.77
CA ILE A 106 8.04 -5.14 -2.37
C ILE A 106 7.85 -4.32 -3.65
N ASN A 107 7.64 -4.98 -4.78
CA ASN A 107 7.45 -4.34 -6.08
C ASN A 107 5.96 -4.23 -6.42
N GLY A 108 5.52 -3.06 -6.90
CA GLY A 108 4.13 -2.83 -7.30
C GLY A 108 3.67 -3.71 -8.47
N GLU A 109 4.57 -4.07 -9.39
CA GLU A 109 4.23 -4.95 -10.52
C GLU A 109 3.77 -6.36 -10.05
N ASP A 110 4.23 -6.82 -8.89
CA ASP A 110 3.80 -8.11 -8.31
C ASP A 110 2.32 -8.09 -7.89
N PHE A 111 1.73 -6.90 -7.76
CA PHE A 111 0.33 -6.69 -7.40
C PHE A 111 -0.51 -6.27 -8.60
N LYS A 112 0.01 -6.37 -9.83
CA LYS A 112 -0.74 -6.07 -11.04
C LYS A 112 -1.92 -7.03 -11.19
N ASN A 113 -3.12 -6.46 -11.25
CA ASN A 113 -4.31 -7.21 -11.57
C ASN A 113 -4.31 -7.52 -13.08
N LEU A 114 -4.22 -8.79 -13.43
CA LEU A 114 -4.17 -9.26 -14.82
C LEU A 114 -5.45 -8.95 -15.62
N MET A 115 -6.55 -8.65 -14.94
CA MET A 115 -7.85 -8.33 -15.53
C MET A 115 -7.98 -6.87 -15.91
N THR A 116 -7.46 -5.97 -15.08
CA THR A 116 -7.58 -4.52 -15.27
C THR A 116 -6.29 -3.90 -15.79
N GLY A 117 -5.17 -4.62 -15.72
CA GLY A 117 -3.83 -4.12 -16.01
C GLY A 117 -3.31 -3.11 -14.97
N GLY A 118 -4.12 -2.76 -13.97
CA GLY A 118 -3.76 -1.84 -12.89
C GLY A 118 -3.13 -2.57 -11.71
N VAL A 119 -2.23 -1.90 -11.01
CA VAL A 119 -1.65 -2.39 -9.75
C VAL A 119 -2.71 -2.31 -8.64
N ASP A 120 -2.89 -3.41 -7.91
CA ASP A 120 -3.63 -3.45 -6.66
C ASP A 120 -2.77 -2.83 -5.55
N TRP A 121 -2.82 -1.50 -5.52
CA TRP A 121 -2.02 -0.71 -4.60
C TRP A 121 -2.38 -0.94 -3.13
N ASP A 122 -3.62 -1.34 -2.83
CA ASP A 122 -4.02 -1.63 -1.46
C ASP A 122 -3.34 -2.93 -0.99
N ARG A 123 -3.32 -3.99 -1.82
CA ARG A 123 -2.55 -5.20 -1.53
C ARG A 123 -1.05 -4.94 -1.50
N PHE A 124 -0.53 -4.07 -2.36
CA PHE A 124 0.88 -3.66 -2.34
C PHE A 124 1.26 -3.01 -1.00
N PHE A 125 0.48 -2.03 -0.52
CA PHE A 125 0.79 -1.37 0.75
C PHE A 125 0.59 -2.31 1.94
N ALA A 126 -0.40 -3.20 1.89
CA ALA A 126 -0.57 -4.25 2.90
C ALA A 126 0.64 -5.19 2.95
N ALA A 127 1.15 -5.63 1.79
CA ALA A 127 2.35 -6.48 1.72
C ALA A 127 3.59 -5.76 2.26
N ARG A 128 3.72 -4.44 2.02
CA ARG A 128 4.76 -3.63 2.65
C ARG A 128 4.60 -3.62 4.15
N ASP A 129 3.45 -3.22 4.69
CA ASP A 129 3.21 -3.18 6.13
C ASP A 129 3.41 -4.57 6.79
N ALA A 130 3.08 -5.66 6.10
CA ALA A 130 3.31 -7.03 6.57
C ALA A 130 4.80 -7.37 6.78
N THR A 131 5.72 -6.75 6.03
CA THR A 131 7.17 -6.96 6.27
C THR A 131 7.66 -6.41 7.62
N LEU A 132 6.85 -5.58 8.26
CA LEU A 132 7.11 -5.04 9.60
C LEU A 132 6.52 -5.94 10.70
N GLU A 133 5.70 -6.94 10.35
CA GLU A 133 5.13 -7.92 11.28
C GLU A 133 6.26 -8.80 11.84
N GLY A 134 6.33 -8.89 13.17
CA GLY A 134 7.42 -9.58 13.87
C GLY A 134 8.47 -8.64 14.48
N LEU A 135 8.45 -7.35 14.16
CA LEU A 135 9.19 -6.36 14.96
C LEU A 135 8.60 -6.26 16.37
N SER A 136 9.46 -6.15 17.39
CA SER A 136 9.00 -5.82 18.74
C SER A 136 8.27 -4.47 18.73
N SER A 137 7.31 -4.26 19.63
CA SER A 137 6.47 -3.05 19.64
C SER A 137 7.30 -1.74 19.66
N THR A 138 8.41 -1.73 20.41
CA THR A 138 9.36 -0.60 20.45
C THR A 138 10.03 -0.36 19.09
N ASN A 139 10.50 -1.42 18.43
CA ASN A 139 11.16 -1.31 17.13
C ASN A 139 10.16 -0.94 16.03
N LEU A 140 8.94 -1.50 16.07
CA LEU A 140 7.87 -1.16 15.14
C LEU A 140 7.52 0.32 15.22
N GLN A 141 7.42 0.87 16.44
CA GLN A 141 7.17 2.31 16.64
C GLN A 141 8.32 3.16 16.07
N LEU A 142 9.57 2.82 16.37
CA LEU A 142 10.74 3.54 15.82
C LEU A 142 10.77 3.51 14.29
N VAL A 143 10.55 2.35 13.69
CA VAL A 143 10.48 2.19 12.23
C VAL A 143 9.34 3.00 11.65
N LYS A 144 8.13 2.90 12.20
CA LYS A 144 6.99 3.73 11.75
C LYS A 144 7.29 5.22 11.90
N SER A 145 7.89 5.66 13.00
CA SER A 145 8.28 7.06 13.19
C SER A 145 9.33 7.52 12.18
N TYR A 146 10.22 6.64 11.70
CA TYR A 146 11.19 6.96 10.65
C TYR A 146 10.56 6.95 9.24
N LEU A 147 9.77 5.92 8.93
CA LEU A 147 9.09 5.73 7.65
C LEU A 147 8.00 6.79 7.40
N ARG A 148 7.34 7.23 8.48
CA ARG A 148 6.11 8.03 8.45
C ARG A 148 6.30 9.42 9.06
N ARG A 149 7.55 9.85 9.31
CA ARG A 149 7.89 11.16 9.92
C ARG A 149 7.26 12.36 9.22
N TYR A 150 7.10 12.25 7.90
CA TYR A 150 6.61 13.30 7.01
C TYR A 150 5.24 12.95 6.41
N ASP A 151 4.53 12.01 7.02
CA ASP A 151 3.14 11.81 6.67
C ASP A 151 2.37 13.07 7.05
N THR A 152 1.78 13.73 6.05
CA THR A 152 0.87 14.82 6.28
C THR A 152 -0.42 14.30 6.95
N PRO A 153 -1.25 15.19 7.53
CA PRO A 153 -2.55 14.78 8.06
C PRO A 153 -3.42 14.05 7.04
N THR A 154 -3.36 14.46 5.75
CA THR A 154 -4.08 13.83 4.65
C THR A 154 -3.58 12.41 4.40
N VAL A 155 -2.27 12.20 4.32
CA VAL A 155 -1.66 10.87 4.19
C VAL A 155 -2.01 9.97 5.37
N THR A 156 -1.97 10.53 6.59
CA THR A 156 -2.34 9.79 7.81
C THR A 156 -3.82 9.36 7.77
N ALA A 157 -4.72 10.26 7.37
CA ALA A 157 -6.14 9.98 7.26
C ALA A 157 -6.44 8.95 6.15
N PHE A 158 -5.71 9.01 5.02
CA PHE A 158 -5.83 8.02 3.96
C PHE A 158 -5.40 6.63 4.44
N ARG A 159 -4.24 6.52 5.09
CA ARG A 159 -3.76 5.24 5.65
C ARG A 159 -4.70 4.68 6.71
N LYS A 160 -5.25 5.55 7.57
CA LYS A 160 -6.28 5.13 8.52
C LYS A 160 -7.50 4.58 7.79
N ALA A 161 -7.96 5.26 6.73
CA ALA A 161 -9.09 4.79 5.93
C ALA A 161 -8.81 3.42 5.28
N GLN A 162 -7.59 3.16 4.81
CA GLN A 162 -7.22 1.83 4.31
C GLN A 162 -7.36 0.75 5.38
N SER A 163 -6.87 1.02 6.60
CA SER A 163 -7.03 0.11 7.74
C SER A 163 -8.49 -0.07 8.15
N ASP A 164 -9.29 1.00 8.14
CA ASP A 164 -10.71 0.95 8.50
C ASP A 164 -11.55 0.22 7.42
N LEU A 165 -11.02 0.09 6.19
CA LEU A 165 -11.64 -0.60 5.06
C LEU A 165 -11.13 -2.04 4.87
N ASP A 166 -10.27 -2.54 5.75
CA ASP A 166 -9.66 -3.87 5.62
C ASP A 166 -10.73 -4.98 5.45
N GLU A 167 -11.76 -4.98 6.29
CA GLU A 167 -12.87 -5.93 6.18
C GLU A 167 -13.64 -5.83 4.85
N TYR A 168 -13.78 -4.61 4.30
CA TYR A 168 -14.44 -4.40 3.01
C TYR A 168 -13.63 -5.00 1.85
N TRP A 169 -12.30 -4.89 1.91
CA TRP A 169 -11.41 -5.44 0.90
C TRP A 169 -11.31 -6.97 1.02
N ALA A 170 -11.26 -7.50 2.24
CA ALA A 170 -11.21 -8.93 2.56
C ALA A 170 -12.44 -9.74 2.08
N ILE A 171 -13.53 -9.08 1.66
CA ILE A 171 -14.70 -9.75 1.06
C ILE A 171 -14.31 -10.60 -0.16
N GLU A 172 -13.33 -10.19 -0.94
CA GLU A 172 -12.85 -10.97 -2.09
C GLU A 172 -12.18 -12.27 -1.67
N ASP A 173 -11.32 -12.22 -0.66
CA ASP A 173 -10.67 -13.40 -0.07
C ASP A 173 -11.70 -14.32 0.61
N LEU A 174 -12.76 -13.76 1.20
CA LEU A 174 -13.88 -14.54 1.74
C LEU A 174 -14.65 -15.28 0.63
N VAL A 175 -14.88 -14.64 -0.52
CA VAL A 175 -15.53 -15.31 -1.67
C VAL A 175 -14.63 -16.40 -2.21
N TRP A 176 -13.32 -16.13 -2.33
CA TRP A 176 -12.37 -17.10 -2.85
C TRP A 176 -12.17 -18.29 -1.91
N SER A 177 -12.06 -18.07 -0.60
CA SER A 177 -11.90 -19.16 0.38
C SER A 177 -13.05 -20.19 0.32
N ARG A 178 -14.27 -19.74 0.04
CA ARG A 178 -15.42 -20.65 -0.21
C ARG A 178 -15.30 -21.42 -1.52
N LEU A 179 -14.73 -20.82 -2.55
CA LEU A 179 -14.49 -21.53 -3.82
C LEU A 179 -13.41 -22.60 -3.68
N ARG A 180 -12.40 -22.38 -2.82
CA ARG A 180 -11.33 -23.35 -2.53
C ARG A 180 -11.81 -24.64 -1.85
N GLU A 181 -13.07 -24.70 -1.43
CA GLU A 181 -13.72 -25.97 -1.04
C GLU A 181 -13.85 -26.95 -2.22
N ASN A 182 -13.81 -26.45 -3.46
CA ASN A 182 -13.75 -27.26 -4.67
C ASN A 182 -12.28 -27.59 -5.03
N GLU A 183 -12.02 -28.85 -5.40
CA GLU A 183 -10.68 -29.35 -5.78
C GLU A 183 -10.04 -28.56 -6.93
N GLU A 184 -10.84 -28.04 -7.87
CA GLU A 184 -10.35 -27.21 -8.97
C GLU A 184 -9.66 -25.93 -8.47
N PHE A 185 -10.19 -25.30 -7.42
CA PHE A 185 -9.71 -24.01 -6.93
C PHE A 185 -8.80 -24.12 -5.72
N ASN A 186 -8.83 -25.24 -5.01
CA ASN A 186 -8.04 -25.49 -3.80
C ASN A 186 -6.54 -25.12 -3.91
N PRO A 187 -5.84 -25.43 -5.03
CA PRO A 187 -4.40 -25.16 -5.17
C PRO A 187 -4.03 -23.67 -5.23
N TYR A 188 -4.99 -22.78 -5.48
CA TYR A 188 -4.73 -21.36 -5.73
C TYR A 188 -5.14 -20.52 -4.50
N LEU A 189 -4.25 -19.68 -3.98
CA LEU A 189 -4.52 -18.96 -2.73
C LEU A 189 -5.58 -17.86 -2.93
N ASN A 190 -5.62 -17.25 -4.11
CA ASN A 190 -6.56 -16.20 -4.48
C ASN A 190 -6.91 -16.26 -5.99
N LEU A 191 -7.84 -15.41 -6.44
CA LEU A 191 -8.26 -15.36 -7.85
C LEU A 191 -7.11 -15.01 -8.80
N ASN A 192 -6.20 -14.10 -8.42
CA ASN A 192 -5.06 -13.76 -9.27
C ASN A 192 -4.12 -14.95 -9.47
N ASP A 193 -3.86 -15.76 -8.44
CA ASP A 193 -3.03 -16.96 -8.57
C ASP A 193 -3.63 -17.95 -9.58
N TYR A 194 -4.96 -18.14 -9.51
CA TYR A 194 -5.69 -18.96 -10.48
C TYR A 194 -5.58 -18.39 -11.90
N LEU A 195 -5.78 -17.09 -12.05
CA LEU A 195 -5.71 -16.42 -13.36
C LEU A 195 -4.29 -16.42 -13.93
N LEU A 196 -3.25 -16.30 -13.09
CA LEU A 196 -1.85 -16.40 -13.50
C LEU A 196 -1.54 -17.81 -14.02
N ASN A 197 -2.01 -18.85 -13.31
CA ASN A 197 -1.85 -20.22 -13.78
C ASN A 197 -2.58 -20.47 -15.12
N LYS A 198 -3.81 -19.96 -15.26
CA LYS A 198 -4.56 -20.04 -16.53
C LYS A 198 -3.89 -19.23 -17.64
N SER A 199 -3.34 -18.06 -17.33
CA SER A 199 -2.56 -17.23 -18.25
C SER A 199 -1.37 -18.01 -18.80
N GLN A 200 -0.59 -18.66 -17.94
CA GLN A 200 0.55 -19.49 -18.33
C GLN A 200 0.09 -20.67 -19.20
N SER A 201 -0.98 -21.36 -18.80
CA SER A 201 -1.53 -22.49 -19.58
C SER A 201 -1.97 -22.08 -20.99
N LEU A 202 -2.55 -20.88 -21.14
CA LEU A 202 -2.94 -20.31 -22.44
C LEU A 202 -1.70 -19.94 -23.29
N ALA A 203 -0.69 -19.34 -22.66
CA ALA A 203 0.57 -19.02 -23.33
C ALA A 203 1.29 -20.29 -23.82
N ASP A 204 1.34 -21.34 -22.99
CA ASP A 204 1.93 -22.64 -23.34
C ASP A 204 1.16 -23.34 -24.48
N SER A 205 -0.13 -23.02 -24.63
CA SER A 205 -1.00 -23.49 -25.72
C SER A 205 -0.91 -22.65 -27.00
N GLY A 206 -0.05 -21.62 -27.03
CA GLY A 206 0.19 -20.77 -28.19
C GLY A 206 -0.78 -19.60 -28.36
N VAL A 207 -1.57 -19.26 -27.34
CA VAL A 207 -2.46 -18.08 -27.38
C VAL A 207 -1.63 -16.80 -27.30
N PRO A 208 -1.79 -15.83 -28.22
CA PRO A 208 -1.09 -14.55 -28.14
C PRO A 208 -1.39 -13.81 -26.85
N LEU A 209 -0.38 -13.17 -26.24
CA LEU A 209 -0.51 -12.46 -24.95
C LEU A 209 -1.65 -11.42 -24.94
N GLU A 210 -1.89 -10.75 -26.07
CA GLU A 210 -2.99 -9.77 -26.22
C GLU A 210 -4.39 -10.42 -26.12
N GLU A 211 -4.50 -11.70 -26.47
CA GLU A 211 -5.74 -12.48 -26.39
C GLU A 211 -5.90 -13.18 -25.04
N VAL A 212 -4.81 -13.42 -24.31
CA VAL A 212 -4.85 -14.06 -22.98
C VAL A 212 -5.73 -13.26 -22.02
N SER A 213 -5.52 -11.96 -21.86
CA SER A 213 -6.33 -11.13 -20.94
C SER A 213 -7.83 -11.13 -21.33
N ARG A 214 -8.12 -11.01 -22.64
CA ARG A 214 -9.50 -11.11 -23.16
C ARG A 214 -10.13 -12.47 -22.87
N THR A 215 -9.35 -13.54 -22.93
CA THR A 215 -9.83 -14.91 -22.67
C THR A 215 -10.09 -15.11 -21.19
N LEU A 216 -9.16 -14.70 -20.32
CA LEU A 216 -9.30 -14.74 -18.88
C LEU A 216 -10.55 -13.98 -18.39
N SER A 217 -10.86 -12.83 -19.01
CA SER A 217 -12.03 -12.01 -18.60
C SER A 217 -13.38 -12.64 -18.90
N ARG A 218 -13.41 -13.63 -19.78
CA ARG A 218 -14.63 -14.34 -20.18
C ARG A 218 -14.86 -15.62 -19.41
N LEU A 219 -13.93 -16.01 -18.53
CA LEU A 219 -14.10 -17.21 -17.71
C LEU A 219 -15.33 -17.04 -16.79
N ASP A 220 -16.21 -18.05 -16.77
CA ASP A 220 -17.43 -18.02 -15.95
C ASP A 220 -17.13 -17.80 -14.46
N ILE A 221 -16.00 -18.33 -13.99
CA ILE A 221 -15.55 -18.15 -12.61
C ILE A 221 -15.25 -16.68 -12.29
N VAL A 222 -14.69 -15.92 -13.24
CA VAL A 222 -14.41 -14.48 -13.05
C VAL A 222 -15.71 -13.70 -12.91
N ASN A 223 -16.69 -13.99 -13.78
CA ASN A 223 -18.02 -13.37 -13.70
C ASN A 223 -18.72 -13.72 -12.38
N LYS A 224 -18.62 -14.98 -11.93
CA LYS A 224 -19.21 -15.46 -10.68
C LYS A 224 -18.58 -14.78 -9.46
N VAL A 225 -17.25 -14.75 -9.36
CA VAL A 225 -16.53 -14.09 -8.26
C VAL A 225 -16.86 -12.60 -8.24
N THR A 226 -16.73 -11.91 -9.37
CA THR A 226 -17.03 -10.48 -9.48
C THR A 226 -18.44 -10.17 -9.01
N SER A 227 -19.45 -10.94 -9.46
CA SER A 227 -20.85 -10.75 -9.05
C SER A 227 -21.05 -10.97 -7.55
N MET A 228 -20.45 -12.02 -6.97
CA MET A 228 -20.55 -12.32 -5.54
C MET A 228 -19.88 -11.24 -4.68
N VAL A 229 -18.67 -10.83 -5.06
CA VAL A 229 -17.93 -9.76 -4.39
C VAL A 229 -18.71 -8.44 -4.45
N SER A 230 -19.22 -8.05 -5.63
CA SER A 230 -20.03 -6.84 -5.76
C SER A 230 -21.28 -6.86 -4.87
N LYS A 231 -22.00 -7.99 -4.80
CA LYS A 231 -23.18 -8.13 -3.94
C LYS A 231 -22.84 -8.00 -2.45
N LEU A 232 -21.77 -8.66 -2.01
CA LEU A 232 -21.34 -8.63 -0.61
C LEU A 232 -20.78 -7.25 -0.22
N ARG A 233 -19.93 -6.64 -1.06
CA ARG A 233 -19.44 -5.28 -0.87
C ARG A 233 -20.58 -4.27 -0.80
N ASN A 234 -21.59 -4.38 -1.67
CA ASN A 234 -22.77 -3.52 -1.61
C ASN A 234 -23.55 -3.69 -0.30
N ARG A 235 -23.75 -4.92 0.18
CA ARG A 235 -24.39 -5.20 1.47
C ARG A 235 -23.58 -4.66 2.64
N TYR A 236 -22.26 -4.81 2.61
CA TYR A 236 -21.36 -4.27 3.62
C TYR A 236 -21.51 -2.75 3.71
N ARG A 237 -21.45 -2.04 2.58
CA ARG A 237 -21.62 -0.59 2.52
C ARG A 237 -22.96 -0.11 3.07
N LEU A 238 -24.04 -0.86 2.83
CA LEU A 238 -25.38 -0.55 3.39
C LEU A 238 -25.45 -0.70 4.92
N THR A 239 -24.58 -1.53 5.51
CA THR A 239 -24.55 -1.81 6.96
C THR A 239 -23.43 -1.08 7.69
N HIS A 240 -22.48 -0.49 6.96
CA HIS A 240 -21.31 0.24 7.47
C HIS A 240 -21.21 1.62 6.80
N PRO A 241 -22.04 2.59 7.20
CA PRO A 241 -22.09 3.91 6.56
C PRO A 241 -20.76 4.67 6.65
N ASP A 242 -19.99 4.48 7.72
CA ASP A 242 -18.67 5.09 7.88
C ASP A 242 -17.68 4.56 6.82
N ALA A 243 -17.69 3.24 6.58
CA ALA A 243 -16.92 2.64 5.50
C ALA A 243 -17.39 3.12 4.12
N ASP A 244 -18.69 3.28 3.90
CA ASP A 244 -19.23 3.85 2.66
C ASP A 244 -18.74 5.29 2.43
N ALA A 245 -18.71 6.11 3.48
CA ALA A 245 -18.19 7.48 3.41
C ALA A 245 -16.69 7.51 3.08
N LEU A 246 -15.88 6.61 3.66
CA LEU A 246 -14.47 6.46 3.33
C LEU A 246 -14.26 6.02 1.87
N LEU A 247 -15.08 5.10 1.38
CA LEU A 247 -15.06 4.66 -0.02
C LEU A 247 -15.45 5.79 -0.98
N GLY A 248 -16.42 6.62 -0.61
CA GLY A 248 -16.77 7.82 -1.38
C GLY A 248 -15.60 8.81 -1.42
N LYS A 249 -15.05 9.15 -0.26
CA LYS A 249 -13.95 10.11 -0.13
C LYS A 249 -12.70 9.67 -0.89
N TRP A 250 -12.23 8.45 -0.65
CA TRP A 250 -10.91 8.03 -1.10
C TRP A 250 -10.93 7.23 -2.40
N TYR A 251 -12.07 6.64 -2.76
CA TYR A 251 -12.19 5.75 -3.92
C TYR A 251 -13.21 6.24 -4.96
N GLY A 252 -13.90 7.36 -4.71
CA GLY A 252 -14.81 7.97 -5.67
C GLY A 252 -16.11 7.17 -5.88
N LEU A 253 -16.43 6.26 -4.96
CA LEU A 253 -17.66 5.48 -5.05
C LEU A 253 -18.85 6.34 -4.66
N SER A 254 -19.88 6.36 -5.50
CA SER A 254 -21.15 7.00 -5.14
C SER A 254 -21.75 6.36 -3.89
N PRO A 255 -22.24 7.14 -2.91
CA PRO A 255 -22.84 6.59 -1.69
C PRO A 255 -23.96 5.60 -1.99
N VAL A 256 -24.00 4.50 -1.25
CA VAL A 256 -25.10 3.54 -1.41
C VAL A 256 -26.36 4.10 -0.77
N ARG A 257 -27.46 4.04 -1.51
CA ARG A 257 -28.78 4.37 -1.00
C ARG A 257 -29.53 3.08 -0.70
N PRO A 258 -30.17 2.95 0.47
CA PRO A 258 -31.12 1.87 0.66
C PRO A 258 -32.21 2.02 -0.42
N THR A 259 -32.45 0.95 -1.18
CA THR A 259 -33.62 0.87 -2.05
C THR A 259 -34.83 1.11 -1.16
N LYS A 260 -35.61 2.18 -1.42
CA LYS A 260 -36.87 2.43 -0.71
C LYS A 260 -37.65 1.12 -0.76
N ALA A 261 -37.82 0.48 0.39
CA ALA A 261 -38.79 -0.60 0.51
C ALA A 261 -40.11 -0.01 0.04
N SER A 262 -40.69 -0.58 -1.01
CA SER A 262 -42.08 -0.33 -1.35
C SER A 262 -42.89 -0.69 -0.10
N LEU A 263 -43.31 0.31 0.66
CA LEU A 263 -44.28 0.15 1.72
C LEU A 263 -45.47 -0.58 1.08
N PRO A 264 -45.84 -1.80 1.53
CA PRO A 264 -47.05 -2.43 1.05
C PRO A 264 -48.20 -1.49 1.38
N GLY A 265 -49.01 -1.17 0.36
CA GLY A 265 -50.09 -0.21 0.46
C GLY A 265 -50.98 -0.49 1.65
N ARG A 266 -51.34 0.57 2.38
CA ARG A 266 -52.56 0.55 3.19
C ARG A 266 -53.73 0.72 2.21
N GLY A 267 -54.55 -0.33 2.14
CA GLY A 267 -55.88 -0.26 1.54
C GLY A 267 -56.86 0.52 2.40
#